data_AF-Q1WN61-F1
#
_entry.id   AF-Q1WN61-F1
#
_cell.length_a   1.000
_cell.length_b   1.000
_cell.length_c   1.000
_cell.angle_alpha   90.00
_cell.angle_beta   90.00
_cell.angle_gamma   90.00
#
_symmetry.space_group_name_H-M   'P 1'
#
loop_
_entity.id
_entity.type
_entity.pdbx_description
1 polymer ?
#
loop_
_entity_poly.entity_id
_entity_poly.type
_entity_poly.pdbx_seq_one_letter_code
_entity_poly.pdbx_strand_id
1 'polypeptide(L)'
;ALCRRSIPNCQIRIIQNDELTIEELRPQLETFSAVVVGPGPGSPDNPADVGIVRDLWHLEGGDLLPIFGVCLGLQSLAIEFGAELKRLRTVKHGLISRIHHVGTDIFQGVGDAHAVRYHSLHVAIPAASEEIQELAWADDEENGRVVMGLKHTSKPFWGV
;
A
#
# COMPACT_ATOMS: atom_id res chain seq x y z
N ALA A 1 -11.43 10.08 -13.20
CA ALA A 1 -11.69 9.91 -14.64
C ALA A 1 -11.13 8.59 -15.18
N LEU A 2 -9.88 8.23 -14.89
CA LEU A 2 -9.26 6.95 -15.31
C LEU A 2 -9.94 5.70 -14.72
N CYS A 3 -10.16 5.61 -13.40
CA CYS A 3 -10.80 4.43 -12.81
C CYS A 3 -12.19 4.13 -13.40
N ARG A 4 -13.03 5.15 -13.62
CA ARG A 4 -14.36 4.97 -14.25
C ARG A 4 -14.29 4.53 -15.71
N ARG A 5 -13.18 4.81 -16.42
CA ARG A 5 -12.95 4.33 -17.79
C ARG A 5 -12.49 2.87 -17.79
N SER A 6 -11.61 2.50 -16.86
CA SER A 6 -11.07 1.13 -16.74
C SER A 6 -12.07 0.16 -16.13
N ILE A 7 -12.94 0.63 -15.24
CA ILE A 7 -13.99 -0.16 -14.58
C ILE A 7 -15.32 0.56 -14.81
N PRO A 8 -16.06 0.20 -15.88
CA PRO A 8 -17.37 0.76 -16.14
C PRO A 8 -18.30 0.56 -14.94
N ASN A 9 -19.14 1.55 -14.62
CA ASN A 9 -20.08 1.55 -13.49
C ASN A 9 -19.45 1.50 -12.09
N CYS A 10 -18.15 1.68 -11.95
CA CYS A 10 -17.53 1.83 -10.62
C CYS A 10 -18.07 3.09 -9.92
N GLN A 11 -18.50 2.90 -8.67
CA GLN A 11 -18.85 3.98 -7.75
C GLN A 11 -17.66 4.21 -6.82
N ILE A 12 -17.27 5.48 -6.68
CA ILE A 12 -16.15 5.87 -5.82
C ILE A 12 -16.73 6.73 -4.71
N ARG A 13 -16.52 6.29 -3.48
CA ARG A 13 -16.71 7.10 -2.29
C ARG A 13 -15.33 7.43 -1.72
N ILE A 14 -15.14 8.71 -1.43
CA ILE A 14 -13.91 9.21 -0.80
C ILE A 14 -14.26 9.46 0.66
N ILE A 15 -13.44 8.92 1.56
CA ILE A 15 -13.56 9.07 3.01
C ILE A 15 -12.21 9.59 3.47
N GLN A 16 -12.19 10.71 4.20
CA GLN A 16 -10.92 11.18 4.79
C GLN A 16 -10.52 10.28 5.96
N ASN A 17 -9.23 10.19 6.24
CA ASN A 17 -8.69 9.26 7.23
C ASN A 17 -9.17 9.55 8.67
N ASP A 18 -9.64 10.76 8.93
CA ASP A 18 -10.16 11.26 10.21
C ASP A 18 -11.68 11.53 10.20
N GLU A 19 -12.37 11.24 9.10
CA GLU A 19 -13.80 11.56 8.93
C GLU A 19 -14.72 10.60 9.69
N LEU A 20 -14.34 9.33 9.79
CA LEU A 20 -15.12 8.27 10.40
C LEU A 20 -14.26 7.44 11.34
N THR A 21 -14.88 6.86 12.37
CA THR A 21 -14.27 5.78 13.14
C THR A 21 -14.51 4.43 12.47
N ILE A 22 -13.75 3.41 12.86
CA ILE A 22 -13.95 2.05 12.34
C ILE A 22 -15.34 1.50 12.70
N GLU A 23 -15.89 1.85 13.87
CA GLU A 23 -17.23 1.44 14.29
C GLU A 23 -18.33 2.03 13.40
N GLU A 24 -18.13 3.25 12.89
CA GLU A 24 -19.05 3.91 11.97
C GLU A 24 -18.93 3.34 10.54
N LEU A 25 -17.71 2.98 10.13
CA LEU A 25 -17.46 2.43 8.80
C LEU A 25 -17.83 0.94 8.69
N ARG A 26 -17.63 0.15 9.74
CA ARG A 26 -17.79 -1.32 9.73
C ARG A 26 -19.14 -1.79 9.18
N PRO A 27 -20.30 -1.23 9.57
CA PRO A 27 -21.60 -1.63 9.01
C PRO A 27 -21.74 -1.38 7.51
N GLN A 28 -20.86 -0.54 6.93
CA GLN A 28 -20.88 -0.16 5.52
C GLN A 28 -19.86 -0.97 4.71
N LEU A 29 -18.95 -1.71 5.34
CA LEU A 29 -17.87 -2.43 4.66
C LEU A 29 -18.39 -3.44 3.62
N GLU A 30 -19.50 -4.12 3.90
CA GLU A 30 -20.15 -5.06 2.98
C GLU A 30 -20.61 -4.43 1.67
N THR A 31 -20.76 -3.11 1.63
CA THR A 31 -21.16 -2.38 0.41
C THR A 31 -19.98 -2.09 -0.51
N PHE A 32 -18.74 -2.24 -0.04
CA PHE A 32 -17.53 -2.00 -0.82
C PHE A 32 -16.97 -3.29 -1.40
N SER A 33 -16.62 -3.25 -2.69
CA SER A 33 -15.91 -4.38 -3.33
C SER A 33 -14.40 -4.39 -3.04
N ALA A 34 -13.84 -3.23 -2.68
CA ALA A 34 -12.43 -3.05 -2.33
C ALA A 34 -12.24 -1.68 -1.69
N VAL A 35 -11.14 -1.52 -0.95
CA VAL A 35 -10.66 -0.23 -0.43
C VAL A 35 -9.34 0.13 -1.09
N VAL A 36 -9.18 1.40 -1.45
CA VAL A 36 -7.90 1.95 -1.90
C VAL A 36 -7.44 2.97 -0.87
N VAL A 37 -6.35 2.68 -0.18
CA VAL A 37 -5.69 3.61 0.73
C VAL A 37 -4.77 4.48 -0.11
N GLY A 38 -5.18 5.74 -0.28
CA GLY A 38 -4.46 6.70 -1.12
C GLY A 38 -3.11 7.12 -0.56
N PRO A 39 -2.29 7.82 -1.38
CA PRO A 39 -1.08 8.45 -0.89
C PRO A 39 -1.45 9.64 0.02
N GLY A 40 -0.83 9.72 1.19
CA GLY A 40 -0.98 10.87 2.10
C GLY A 40 0.39 11.49 2.41
N PRO A 41 0.46 12.80 2.68
CA PRO A 41 1.58 13.35 3.42
C PRO A 41 1.58 12.79 4.85
N GLY A 42 2.73 12.84 5.53
CA GLY A 42 2.85 12.42 6.93
C GLY A 42 3.69 11.17 7.12
N SER A 43 3.56 10.57 8.30
CA SER A 43 4.28 9.36 8.69
C SER A 43 3.30 8.27 9.12
N PRO A 44 3.49 7.02 8.71
CA PRO A 44 2.66 5.91 9.20
C PRO A 44 2.84 5.66 10.71
N ASP A 45 3.93 6.14 11.32
CA ASP A 45 4.12 6.10 12.77
C ASP A 45 3.27 7.14 13.52
N ASN A 46 2.65 8.09 12.81
CA ASN A 46 1.79 9.11 13.40
C ASN A 46 0.32 8.68 13.27
N PRO A 47 -0.38 8.37 14.38
CA PRO A 47 -1.78 7.95 14.34
C PRO A 47 -2.71 8.96 13.67
N ALA A 48 -2.43 10.26 13.75
CA ALA A 48 -3.24 11.29 13.10
C ALA A 48 -3.08 11.31 11.58
N ASP A 49 -1.91 10.91 11.06
CA ASP A 49 -1.65 10.88 9.61
C ASP A 49 -2.27 9.63 8.96
N VAL A 50 -2.43 8.54 9.72
CA VAL A 50 -3.00 7.27 9.26
C VAL A 50 -4.50 7.19 9.53
N GLY A 51 -4.95 7.63 10.69
CA GLY A 51 -6.36 7.58 11.10
C GLY A 51 -6.93 6.16 11.02
N ILE A 52 -8.14 6.04 10.45
CA ILE A 52 -8.86 4.77 10.28
C ILE A 52 -8.10 3.71 9.46
N VAL A 53 -7.12 4.12 8.66
CA VAL A 53 -6.36 3.20 7.79
C VAL A 53 -5.69 2.08 8.58
N ARG A 54 -5.26 2.36 9.81
CA ARG A 54 -4.67 1.35 10.68
C ARG A 54 -5.65 0.22 10.96
N ASP A 55 -6.89 0.58 11.31
CA ASP A 55 -7.93 -0.40 11.67
C ASP A 55 -8.35 -1.23 10.45
N LEU A 56 -8.26 -0.66 9.24
CA LEU A 56 -8.52 -1.37 7.99
C LEU A 56 -7.57 -2.55 7.75
N TRP A 57 -6.29 -2.43 8.14
CA TRP A 57 -5.33 -3.53 8.04
C TRP A 57 -5.60 -4.66 9.02
N HIS A 58 -6.41 -4.43 10.04
CA HIS A 58 -6.78 -5.44 11.04
C HIS A 58 -8.15 -6.06 10.79
N LEU A 59 -8.80 -5.75 9.67
CA LEU A 59 -10.04 -6.42 9.28
C LEU A 59 -9.86 -7.93 9.14
N GLU A 60 -10.90 -8.65 9.52
CA GLU A 60 -10.94 -10.11 9.60
C GLU A 60 -12.37 -10.64 9.45
N GLY A 61 -12.50 -11.95 9.24
CA GLY A 61 -13.80 -12.62 9.20
C GLY A 61 -14.74 -12.05 8.13
N GLY A 62 -15.98 -11.75 8.53
CA GLY A 62 -17.02 -11.23 7.64
C GLY A 62 -16.78 -9.81 7.13
N ASP A 63 -15.86 -9.07 7.76
CA ASP A 63 -15.50 -7.71 7.35
C ASP A 63 -14.32 -7.68 6.35
N LEU A 64 -13.73 -8.84 6.05
CA LEU A 64 -12.53 -8.92 5.21
C LEU A 64 -12.88 -8.62 3.75
N LEU A 65 -12.20 -7.64 3.18
CA LEU A 65 -12.30 -7.26 1.77
C LEU A 65 -10.92 -6.87 1.19
N PRO A 66 -10.75 -6.86 -0.14
CA PRO A 66 -9.51 -6.44 -0.77
C PRO A 66 -9.11 -5.00 -0.41
N ILE A 67 -7.86 -4.79 0.00
CA ILE A 67 -7.32 -3.45 0.28
C ILE A 67 -6.01 -3.23 -0.48
N PHE A 68 -5.91 -2.08 -1.15
CA PHE A 68 -4.74 -1.68 -1.92
C PHE A 68 -4.19 -0.34 -1.43
N GLY A 69 -2.98 -0.36 -0.86
CA GLY A 69 -2.29 0.82 -0.33
C GLY A 69 -1.29 1.43 -1.30
N VAL A 70 -1.28 2.75 -1.41
CA VAL A 70 -0.33 3.49 -2.26
C VAL A 70 0.55 4.41 -1.41
N CYS A 71 1.87 4.32 -1.56
CA CYS A 71 2.86 5.12 -0.83
C CYS A 71 2.70 5.01 0.70
N LEU A 72 2.02 5.97 1.34
CA LEU A 72 1.70 5.90 2.77
C LEU A 72 0.89 4.64 3.09
N GLY A 73 0.00 4.21 2.20
CA GLY A 73 -0.75 2.97 2.36
C GLY A 73 0.15 1.72 2.36
N LEU A 74 1.13 1.64 1.46
CA LEU A 74 2.14 0.58 1.46
C LEU A 74 2.93 0.56 2.77
N GLN A 75 3.38 1.73 3.20
CA GLN A 75 4.20 1.86 4.40
C GLN A 75 3.41 1.52 5.68
N SER A 76 2.16 1.99 5.76
CA SER A 76 1.24 1.69 6.85
C SER A 76 0.95 0.19 6.92
N LEU A 77 0.62 -0.46 5.78
CA LEU A 77 0.47 -1.91 5.72
C LEU A 77 1.73 -2.62 6.23
N ALA A 78 2.91 -2.21 5.77
CA ALA A 78 4.16 -2.87 6.13
C ALA A 78 4.44 -2.83 7.64
N ILE A 79 4.29 -1.66 8.27
CA ILE A 79 4.58 -1.48 9.71
C ILE A 79 3.61 -2.25 10.58
N GLU A 80 2.31 -2.27 10.23
CA GLU A 80 1.31 -3.03 10.98
C GLU A 80 1.60 -4.54 11.02
N PHE A 81 2.40 -5.03 10.08
CA PHE A 81 2.85 -6.43 10.00
C PHE A 81 4.36 -6.59 10.19
N GLY A 82 4.94 -5.73 11.04
CA GLY A 82 6.28 -5.91 11.60
C GLY A 82 7.44 -5.49 10.70
N ALA A 83 7.18 -4.79 9.60
CA ALA A 83 8.24 -4.16 8.83
C ALA A 83 8.78 -2.90 9.53
N GLU A 84 9.97 -2.47 9.13
CA GLU A 84 10.54 -1.19 9.54
C GLU A 84 10.50 -0.19 8.39
N LEU A 85 10.45 1.11 8.72
CA LEU A 85 10.76 2.15 7.76
C LEU A 85 12.19 2.66 7.92
N LYS A 86 12.89 2.76 6.80
CA LYS A 86 14.24 3.32 6.73
C LYS A 86 14.26 4.48 5.76
N ARG A 87 15.07 5.49 6.09
CA ARG A 87 15.28 6.62 5.20
C ARG A 87 16.24 6.21 4.08
N LEU A 88 15.90 6.56 2.86
CA LEU A 88 16.80 6.41 1.71
C LEU A 88 18.07 7.25 1.93
N ARG A 89 19.21 6.74 1.47
CA ARG A 89 20.48 7.48 1.48
C ARG A 89 20.42 8.66 0.53
N THR A 90 19.86 8.45 -0.67
CA THR A 90 19.60 9.51 -1.65
C THR A 90 18.14 9.49 -2.07
N VAL A 91 17.46 10.63 -1.91
CA VAL A 91 16.04 10.77 -2.27
C VAL A 91 15.88 10.90 -3.80
N LYS A 92 14.97 10.11 -4.39
CA LYS A 92 14.74 10.05 -5.85
C LYS A 92 13.43 10.72 -6.30
N HIS A 93 13.13 11.92 -5.79
CA HIS A 93 11.86 12.60 -6.09
C HIS A 93 11.73 12.97 -7.57
N GLY A 94 10.65 12.52 -8.21
CA GLY A 94 10.33 12.86 -9.60
C GLY A 94 11.12 12.08 -10.65
N LEU A 95 11.92 11.10 -10.23
CA LEU A 95 12.72 10.28 -11.14
C LEU A 95 11.96 8.99 -11.48
N ILE A 96 11.95 8.66 -12.77
CA ILE A 96 11.43 7.39 -13.27
C ILE A 96 12.44 6.29 -12.92
N SER A 97 11.97 5.26 -12.22
CA SER A 97 12.74 4.06 -11.94
C SER A 97 12.10 2.86 -12.65
N ARG A 98 12.95 1.94 -13.11
CA ARG A 98 12.49 0.62 -13.52
C ARG A 98 12.08 -0.15 -12.28
N ILE A 99 10.92 -0.81 -12.35
CA ILE A 99 10.40 -1.62 -11.26
C ILE A 99 10.47 -3.08 -11.67
N HIS A 100 11.21 -3.87 -10.90
CA HIS A 100 11.21 -5.31 -10.99
C HIS A 100 10.05 -5.86 -10.18
N HIS A 101 9.42 -6.93 -10.66
CA HIS A 101 8.33 -7.57 -9.95
C HIS A 101 8.31 -9.08 -10.21
N VAL A 102 7.66 -9.81 -9.31
CA VAL A 102 7.53 -11.28 -9.40
C VAL A 102 6.59 -11.73 -10.52
N GLY A 103 5.79 -10.82 -11.10
CA GLY A 103 4.90 -11.11 -12.24
C GLY A 103 3.67 -11.96 -11.91
N THR A 104 3.39 -12.09 -10.63
CA THR A 104 2.22 -12.77 -10.07
C THR A 104 1.37 -11.78 -9.30
N ASP A 105 0.18 -12.21 -8.88
CA ASP A 105 -0.69 -11.40 -8.02
C ASP A 105 -1.09 -10.07 -8.70
N ILE A 106 -1.07 -8.94 -7.99
CA ILE A 106 -1.30 -7.60 -8.59
C ILE A 106 -0.38 -7.24 -9.77
N PHE A 107 0.73 -7.96 -9.97
CA PHE A 107 1.63 -7.78 -11.11
C PHE A 107 1.40 -8.79 -12.25
N GLN A 108 0.38 -9.64 -12.17
CA GLN A 108 0.05 -10.59 -13.23
C GLN A 108 -0.31 -9.85 -14.52
N GLY A 109 0.38 -10.20 -15.61
CA GLY A 109 0.18 -9.58 -16.93
C GLY A 109 0.79 -8.17 -17.05
N VAL A 110 1.45 -7.66 -16.02
CA VAL A 110 2.25 -6.44 -16.09
C VAL A 110 3.56 -6.76 -16.81
N GLY A 111 3.82 -6.03 -17.90
CA GLY A 111 5.08 -6.10 -18.65
C GLY A 111 6.17 -5.24 -18.02
N ASP A 112 6.94 -4.50 -18.82
CA ASP A 112 7.95 -3.57 -18.28
C ASP A 112 7.29 -2.45 -17.46
N ALA A 113 7.52 -2.46 -16.15
CA ALA A 113 6.99 -1.48 -15.21
C ALA A 113 7.98 -0.33 -14.97
N HIS A 114 7.47 0.90 -15.11
CA HIS A 114 8.18 2.13 -14.80
C HIS A 114 7.32 2.98 -13.89
N ALA A 115 7.88 3.43 -12.78
CA ALA A 115 7.16 4.26 -11.82
C ALA A 115 8.00 5.46 -11.42
N VAL A 116 7.33 6.58 -11.16
CA VAL A 116 7.98 7.76 -10.60
C VAL A 116 8.05 7.59 -9.08
N ARG A 117 9.24 7.79 -8.52
CA ARG A 117 9.45 7.70 -7.08
C ARG A 117 9.30 9.08 -6.43
N TYR A 118 8.61 9.13 -5.31
CA TYR A 118 8.34 10.38 -4.56
C TYR A 118 8.47 10.19 -3.04
N HIS A 119 9.10 9.11 -2.58
CA HIS A 119 9.19 8.75 -1.18
C HIS A 119 10.62 8.96 -0.65
N SER A 120 10.72 9.41 0.61
CA SER A 120 11.99 9.54 1.33
C SER A 120 12.24 8.38 2.30
N LEU A 121 11.17 7.71 2.72
CA LEU A 121 11.18 6.50 3.54
C LEU A 121 10.88 5.30 2.64
N HIS A 122 11.47 4.15 2.94
CA HIS A 122 11.18 2.88 2.28
C HIS A 122 10.97 1.78 3.31
N VAL A 123 10.22 0.76 2.90
CA VAL A 123 10.00 -0.44 3.70
C VAL A 123 11.28 -1.27 3.72
N ALA A 124 11.66 -1.71 4.91
CA ALA A 124 12.68 -2.71 5.17
C ALA A 124 12.01 -3.91 5.84
N ILE A 125 11.88 -5.01 5.10
CA ILE A 125 11.23 -6.23 5.57
C ILE A 125 12.27 -7.05 6.36
N PRO A 126 12.05 -7.34 7.65
CA PRO A 126 12.94 -8.21 8.42
C PRO A 126 12.96 -9.62 7.82
N ALA A 127 14.11 -10.29 7.90
CA ALA A 127 14.25 -11.67 7.39
C ALA A 127 13.31 -12.68 8.07
N ALA A 128 12.86 -12.37 9.29
CA ALA A 128 11.94 -13.20 10.07
C ALA A 128 10.45 -12.84 9.84
N SER A 129 10.13 -11.95 8.90
CA SER A 129 8.74 -11.59 8.64
C SER A 129 8.01 -12.72 7.92
N GLU A 130 6.86 -13.15 8.48
CA GLU A 130 6.02 -14.23 7.92
C GLU A 130 4.70 -13.71 7.36
N GLU A 131 4.31 -12.49 7.73
CA GLU A 131 2.99 -11.92 7.39
C GLU A 131 3.01 -11.05 6.14
N ILE A 132 4.19 -10.57 5.70
CA ILE A 132 4.35 -9.79 4.48
C ILE A 132 5.37 -10.40 3.53
N GLN A 133 5.07 -10.30 2.25
CA GLN A 133 5.89 -10.79 1.16
C GLN A 133 6.14 -9.68 0.14
N GLU A 134 7.41 -9.44 -0.17
CA GLU A 134 7.79 -8.53 -1.25
C GLU A 134 7.33 -9.06 -2.62
N LEU A 135 6.72 -8.18 -3.41
CA LEU A 135 6.27 -8.47 -4.78
C LEU A 135 7.02 -7.67 -5.84
N ALA A 136 7.52 -6.49 -5.49
CA ALA A 136 8.24 -5.62 -6.41
C ALA A 136 9.32 -4.80 -5.72
N TRP A 137 10.37 -4.45 -6.48
CA TRP A 137 11.51 -3.67 -6.01
C TRP A 137 12.10 -2.80 -7.13
N ALA A 138 12.87 -1.80 -6.73
CA ALA A 138 13.76 -1.04 -7.61
C ALA A 138 15.20 -1.29 -7.17
N ASP A 139 16.06 -1.55 -8.14
CA ASP A 139 17.51 -1.57 -7.93
C ASP A 139 18.04 -0.16 -8.12
N ASP A 140 18.53 0.44 -7.04
CA ASP A 140 19.03 1.81 -6.99
C ASP A 140 20.51 1.79 -6.63
N GLU A 141 21.37 2.38 -7.46
CA GLU A 141 22.82 2.35 -7.26
C GLU A 141 23.26 2.97 -5.93
N GLU A 142 22.52 3.96 -5.42
CA GLU A 142 22.88 4.69 -4.20
C GLU A 142 22.17 4.15 -2.95
N ASN A 143 20.98 3.58 -3.13
CA ASN A 143 20.14 3.06 -2.05
C ASN A 143 20.17 1.54 -1.91
N GLY A 144 20.69 0.82 -2.89
CA GLY A 144 20.54 -0.63 -3.02
C GLY A 144 19.14 -1.02 -3.45
N ARG A 145 18.70 -2.20 -3.01
CA ARG A 145 17.37 -2.74 -3.32
C ARG A 145 16.30 -2.04 -2.46
N VAL A 146 15.32 -1.45 -3.11
CA VAL A 146 14.22 -0.73 -2.45
C VAL A 146 12.91 -1.44 -2.73
N VAL A 147 12.15 -1.79 -1.69
CA VAL A 147 10.81 -2.37 -1.82
C VAL A 147 9.87 -1.37 -2.49
N MET A 148 9.19 -1.81 -3.55
CA MET A 148 8.25 -1.01 -4.36
C MET A 148 6.87 -1.67 -4.47
N GLY A 149 6.69 -2.85 -3.86
CA GLY A 149 5.39 -3.46 -3.72
C GLY A 149 5.47 -4.72 -2.87
N LEU A 150 4.42 -4.98 -2.10
CA LEU A 150 4.30 -6.14 -1.23
C LEU A 150 2.85 -6.57 -1.08
N LYS A 151 2.66 -7.72 -0.45
CA LYS A 151 1.37 -8.20 0.00
C LYS A 151 1.42 -8.75 1.41
N HIS A 152 0.26 -8.82 2.06
CA HIS A 152 0.07 -9.71 3.18
C HIS A 152 0.00 -11.17 2.68
N THR A 153 0.50 -12.13 3.45
CA THR A 153 0.60 -13.54 3.02
C THR A 153 -0.74 -14.27 3.02
N SER A 154 -1.61 -14.01 4.01
CA SER A 154 -2.94 -14.63 4.12
C SER A 154 -4.14 -13.71 3.84
N LYS A 155 -4.01 -12.39 4.04
CA LYS A 155 -5.09 -11.42 3.85
C LYS A 155 -5.01 -10.80 2.44
N PRO A 156 -6.15 -10.38 1.84
CA PRO A 156 -6.17 -9.75 0.51
C PRO A 156 -5.72 -8.28 0.59
N PHE A 157 -4.52 -8.05 1.11
CA PHE A 157 -3.95 -6.73 1.29
C PHE A 157 -2.66 -6.60 0.48
N TRP A 158 -2.56 -5.49 -0.24
CA TRP A 158 -1.43 -5.19 -1.11
C TRP A 158 -1.02 -3.75 -0.94
N GLY A 159 0.23 -3.45 -1.29
CA GLY A 159 0.65 -2.07 -1.44
C GLY A 159 1.76 -1.88 -2.46
N VAL A 160 1.88 -0.63 -2.95
CA VAL A 160 2.92 -0.13 -3.86
C VAL A 160 3.42 1.26 -3.46
#